data_AF-A0A2S5GK12-F1
#
_entry.id   AF-A0A2S5GK12-F1
#
_cell.length_a   1.000
_cell.length_b   1.000
_cell.length_c   1.000
_cell.angle_alpha   90.00
_cell.angle_beta   90.00
_cell.angle_gamma   90.00
#
_symmetry.space_group_name_H-M   'P 1'
#
loop_
_entity.id
_entity.type
_entity.pdbx_description
1 polymer ?
#
loop_
_entity_poly.entity_id
_entity_poly.type
_entity_poly.pdbx_seq_one_letter_code
_entity_poly.pdbx_strand_id
1 'polypeptide(L)'
;MKLPLTPRLTSPFGRDLLLLIAGPLIWMVHFLGIYIVNALACARPASALAMQAAGLPVSSWVIIAASVAAWMAIAAAARHAARRSRHENAPDGARFRAWLTGALCVLSALAVVWQTVPVFLVAACG
;
A
#
# COMPACT_ATOMS: atom_id res chain seq x y z
N MET A 1 -31.32 -33.49 10.04
CA MET A 1 -31.09 -32.04 10.25
C MET A 1 -29.59 -31.79 10.28
N LYS A 2 -28.98 -31.34 9.18
CA LYS A 2 -27.55 -30.97 9.10
C LYS A 2 -27.50 -29.55 8.56
N LEU A 3 -27.11 -28.57 9.38
CA LEU A 3 -26.85 -27.20 8.93
C LEU A 3 -25.48 -27.14 8.26
N PRO A 4 -25.35 -26.60 7.03
CA PRO A 4 -24.08 -26.08 6.53
C PRO A 4 -24.09 -24.55 6.66
N LEU A 5 -23.52 -24.02 7.74
CA LEU A 5 -23.16 -22.60 7.85
C LEU A 5 -21.64 -22.48 7.69
N THR A 6 -21.17 -22.47 6.45
CA THR A 6 -19.86 -21.88 6.12
C THR A 6 -20.10 -20.83 5.05
N PRO A 7 -20.06 -19.53 5.38
CA PRO A 7 -20.18 -18.50 4.37
C PRO A 7 -18.89 -18.50 3.54
N ARG A 8 -18.94 -19.03 2.32
CA ARG A 8 -17.89 -18.80 1.30
C ARG A 8 -17.97 -17.34 0.86
N LEU A 9 -17.42 -16.44 1.67
CA LEU A 9 -17.40 -14.98 1.50
C LEU A 9 -16.40 -14.49 0.44
N THR A 10 -16.22 -15.23 -0.65
CA THR A 10 -15.42 -14.72 -1.77
C THR A 10 -16.16 -14.98 -3.06
N SER A 11 -17.20 -14.18 -3.27
CA SER A 11 -17.79 -14.06 -4.58
C SER A 11 -16.72 -13.59 -5.58
N PRO A 12 -16.76 -14.06 -6.84
CA PRO A 12 -15.82 -13.61 -7.87
C PRO A 12 -15.77 -12.08 -8.01
N PHE A 13 -16.91 -11.41 -7.80
CA PHE A 13 -17.02 -9.96 -7.75
C PHE A 13 -16.15 -9.31 -6.65
N GLY A 14 -16.20 -9.83 -5.42
CA GLY A 14 -15.44 -9.25 -4.30
C GLY A 14 -13.94 -9.29 -4.56
N ARG A 15 -13.43 -10.37 -5.14
CA ARG A 15 -12.02 -10.50 -5.50
C ARG A 15 -11.59 -9.52 -6.58
N ASP A 16 -12.43 -9.30 -7.60
CA ASP A 16 -12.12 -8.37 -8.68
C ASP A 16 -12.16 -6.91 -8.20
N LEU A 17 -13.09 -6.57 -7.29
CA LEU A 17 -13.13 -5.27 -6.63
C LEU A 17 -11.87 -5.06 -5.76
N LEU A 18 -11.49 -6.05 -4.95
CA LEU A 18 -10.28 -6.02 -4.13
C LEU A 18 -9.02 -5.78 -4.97
N LEU A 19 -8.91 -6.44 -6.13
CA LEU A 19 -7.79 -6.22 -7.05
C LEU A 19 -7.81 -4.82 -7.67
N LEU A 20 -9.00 -4.29 -7.99
CA LEU A 20 -9.15 -2.95 -8.53
C LEU A 20 -8.64 -1.88 -7.57
N ILE A 21 -8.98 -2.01 -6.28
CA ILE A 21 -8.61 -1.03 -5.24
C ILE A 21 -7.33 -1.39 -4.47
N ALA A 22 -6.60 -2.43 -4.89
CA ALA A 22 -5.42 -2.92 -4.16
C ALA A 22 -4.34 -1.84 -4.01
N GLY A 23 -4.03 -1.11 -5.08
CA GLY A 23 -3.06 0.01 -5.03
C GLY A 23 -3.46 1.07 -3.99
N PRO A 24 -4.66 1.65 -4.08
CA PRO A 24 -5.17 2.61 -3.10
C PRO A 24 -5.20 2.08 -1.66
N LEU A 25 -5.57 0.82 -1.44
CA LEU A 25 -5.55 0.21 -0.11
C LEU A 25 -4.12 0.12 0.46
N ILE A 26 -3.15 -0.30 -0.35
CA ILE A 26 -1.74 -0.37 0.08
C ILE A 26 -1.23 1.03 0.43
N TRP A 27 -1.52 2.02 -0.40
CA TRP A 27 -1.17 3.41 -0.14
C TRP A 27 -1.81 3.92 1.17
N MET A 28 -3.09 3.64 1.41
CA MET A 28 -3.78 4.07 2.63
C MET A 28 -3.15 3.46 3.89
N VAL A 29 -2.86 2.16 3.87
CA VAL A 29 -2.18 1.47 4.99
C VAL A 29 -0.79 2.07 5.21
N HIS A 30 -0.05 2.33 4.13
CA HIS A 30 1.27 2.94 4.18
C HIS A 30 1.22 4.34 4.81
N PHE A 31 0.33 5.21 4.33
CA PHE A 31 0.14 6.56 4.84
C PHE A 31 -0.21 6.57 6.33
N LEU A 32 -1.16 5.72 6.74
CA LEU A 32 -1.53 5.58 8.15
C LEU A 32 -0.35 5.11 9.00
N GLY A 33 0.43 4.15 8.49
CA GLY A 33 1.64 3.66 9.14
C GLY A 33 2.68 4.76 9.37
N ILE A 34 2.98 5.57 8.33
CA ILE A 34 3.87 6.73 8.46
C ILE A 34 3.39 7.66 9.57
N TYR A 35 2.09 7.98 9.57
CA TYR A 35 1.52 8.91 10.52
C TYR A 35 1.64 8.42 11.97
N ILE A 36 1.35 7.14 12.19
CA ILE A 36 1.50 6.51 13.51
C ILE A 36 2.96 6.50 13.96
N VAL A 37 3.89 6.13 13.08
CA VAL A 37 5.32 6.09 13.39
C VAL A 37 5.83 7.47 13.80
N ASN A 38 5.47 8.52 13.05
CA ASN A 38 5.86 9.89 13.38
C ASN A 38 5.22 10.37 14.69
N ALA A 39 3.93 10.11 14.90
CA ALA A 39 3.25 10.46 16.15
C ALA A 39 3.93 9.81 17.37
N LEU A 40 4.31 8.53 17.27
CA LEU A 40 5.02 7.82 18.33
C LEU A 40 6.45 8.34 18.55
N ALA A 41 7.18 8.64 17.48
CA ALA A 41 8.52 9.20 17.57
C ALA A 41 8.50 10.56 18.30
N CYS A 42 7.53 11.42 17.99
CA CYS A 42 7.45 12.75 18.59
C CYS A 42 6.83 12.76 19.99
N ALA A 43 5.87 11.88 20.27
CA ALA A 43 5.27 11.77 21.61
C ALA A 43 6.23 11.12 22.64
N ARG A 44 7.23 10.35 22.18
CA ARG A 44 8.16 9.61 23.04
C ARG A 44 9.62 9.82 22.62
N PRO A 45 10.25 10.94 23.04
CA PRO A 45 11.63 11.27 22.63
C PRO A 45 12.68 10.28 23.15
N ALA A 46 12.38 9.50 24.21
CA ALA A 46 13.26 8.44 24.73
C ALA A 46 13.06 7.07 24.02
N SER A 47 12.14 6.97 23.05
CA SER A 47 11.89 5.72 22.34
C SER A 47 12.96 5.43 21.29
N ALA A 48 13.11 4.14 20.91
CA ALA A 48 14.01 3.73 19.83
C ALA A 48 13.71 4.44 18.50
N LEU A 49 12.46 4.85 18.25
CA LEU A 49 12.05 5.55 17.03
C LEU A 49 12.62 6.97 16.95
N ALA A 50 12.85 7.63 18.09
CA ALA A 50 13.44 8.97 18.17
C ALA A 50 14.97 8.96 18.16
N MET A 51 15.60 7.78 18.35
CA MET A 51 17.06 7.65 18.30
C MET A 51 17.58 7.90 16.89
N GLN A 52 18.77 8.48 16.78
CA GLN A 52 19.44 8.65 15.50
C GLN A 52 20.23 7.40 15.11
N ALA A 53 20.12 7.02 13.84
CA ALA A 53 20.88 5.96 13.21
C ALA A 53 21.34 6.44 11.83
N ALA A 54 22.66 6.47 11.60
CA ALA A 54 23.25 6.89 10.33
C ALA A 54 22.77 8.27 9.82
N GLY A 55 22.61 9.24 10.73
CA GLY A 55 22.23 10.63 10.39
C GLY A 55 20.73 10.86 10.18
N LEU A 56 19.88 9.83 10.32
CA LEU A 56 18.42 9.94 10.28
C LEU A 56 17.82 9.32 11.55
N PRO A 57 16.66 9.77 12.03
CA PRO A 57 15.97 9.08 13.11
C PRO A 57 15.52 7.68 12.65
N VAL A 58 15.45 6.72 13.57
CA VAL A 58 15.01 5.35 13.26
C VAL A 58 13.60 5.34 12.66
N SER A 59 12.73 6.27 13.05
CA SER A 59 11.42 6.48 12.41
C SER A 59 11.52 6.68 10.89
N SER A 60 12.49 7.46 10.41
CA SER A 60 12.74 7.67 8.98
C SER A 60 13.14 6.38 8.27
N TRP A 61 13.99 5.55 8.89
CA TRP A 61 14.35 4.24 8.34
C TRP A 61 13.17 3.29 8.26
N VAL A 62 12.30 3.28 9.28
CA VAL A 62 11.06 2.51 9.26
C VAL A 62 10.14 2.98 8.14
N ILE A 63 10.01 4.29 7.92
CA ILE A 63 9.22 4.86 6.82
C ILE A 63 9.80 4.43 5.47
N ILE A 64 11.12 4.54 5.26
CA ILE A 64 11.79 4.12 4.03
C ILE A 64 11.53 2.64 3.75
N ALA A 65 11.72 1.77 4.76
CA ALA A 65 11.46 0.35 4.63
C ALA A 65 9.99 0.04 4.29
N ALA A 66 9.05 0.71 4.97
CA ALA A 66 7.62 0.59 4.68
C ALA A 66 7.26 1.05 3.27
N SER A 67 7.98 2.05 2.74
CA SER A 67 7.78 2.59 1.40
C SER A 67 8.23 1.64 0.31
N VAL A 68 9.41 1.04 0.49
CA VAL A 68 9.91 -0.03 -0.38
C VAL A 68 8.94 -1.21 -0.36
N ALA A 69 8.47 -1.62 0.81
CA ALA A 69 7.48 -2.69 0.95
C ALA A 69 6.17 -2.36 0.22
N ALA A 70 5.65 -1.13 0.37
CA ALA A 70 4.45 -0.66 -0.32
C ALA A 70 4.64 -0.67 -1.84
N TRP A 71 5.77 -0.21 -2.36
CA TRP A 71 6.11 -0.26 -3.78
C TRP A 71 6.15 -1.69 -4.32
N MET A 72 6.79 -2.60 -3.59
CA MET A 72 6.84 -4.02 -3.95
C MET A 72 5.44 -4.65 -3.97
N ALA A 73 4.60 -4.34 -2.99
CA ALA A 73 3.21 -4.78 -2.93
C ALA A 73 2.37 -4.23 -4.09
N ILE A 74 2.48 -2.93 -4.41
CA ILE A 74 1.78 -2.30 -5.54
C ILE A 74 2.24 -2.93 -6.86
N ALA A 75 3.55 -3.13 -7.04
CA ALA A 75 4.09 -3.79 -8.23
C ALA A 75 3.60 -5.23 -8.36
N ALA A 76 3.49 -5.97 -7.25
CA ALA A 76 2.93 -7.31 -7.24
C ALA A 76 1.44 -7.31 -7.62
N ALA A 77 0.65 -6.38 -7.09
CA ALA A 77 -0.78 -6.22 -7.41
C ALA A 77 -0.99 -5.88 -8.89
N ALA A 78 -0.22 -4.93 -9.42
CA ALA A 78 -0.26 -4.54 -10.83
C ALA A 78 0.13 -5.71 -11.75
N ARG A 79 1.20 -6.47 -11.42
CA ARG A 79 1.61 -7.66 -12.18
C ARG A 79 0.53 -8.74 -12.14
N HIS A 80 -0.11 -8.95 -10.99
CA HIS A 80 -1.18 -9.93 -10.85
C HIS A 80 -2.40 -9.56 -11.72
N ALA A 81 -2.83 -8.30 -11.67
CA ALA A 81 -3.92 -7.79 -12.49
C ALA A 81 -3.60 -7.91 -14.00
N ALA A 82 -2.39 -7.54 -14.41
CA ALA A 82 -1.96 -7.64 -15.81
C ALA A 82 -1.93 -9.09 -16.31
N ARG A 83 -1.41 -10.04 -15.52
CA ARG A 83 -1.40 -11.46 -15.88
C ARG A 83 -2.81 -12.01 -16.07
N ARG A 84 -3.74 -11.65 -15.17
CA ARG A 84 -5.13 -12.10 -15.27
C ARG A 84 -5.83 -11.57 -16.52
N SER A 85 -5.61 -10.30 -16.85
CA SER A 85 -6.18 -9.69 -18.06
C SER A 85 -5.71 -10.32 -19.37
N ARG A 86 -4.54 -10.99 -19.38
CA ARG A 86 -4.01 -11.68 -20.57
C ARG A 86 -4.59 -13.09 -20.78
N HIS A 87 -5.05 -13.74 -19.71
CA HIS A 87 -5.59 -15.10 -19.78
C HIS A 87 -7.10 -15.13 -20.05
N GLU A 88 -7.81 -14.06 -19.74
CA GLU A 88 -9.23 -13.96 -20.02
C GLU A 88 -9.41 -13.46 -21.47
N ASN A 89 -10.07 -14.24 -22.34
CA ASN A 89 -10.62 -13.79 -23.62
C ASN A 89 -11.77 -12.83 -23.33
N ALA A 90 -11.43 -11.64 -22.84
CA ALA A 90 -12.32 -10.92 -21.96
C ALA A 90 -13.24 -9.95 -22.73
N PRO A 91 -14.54 -9.90 -22.38
CA PRO A 91 -15.46 -8.88 -22.91
C PRO A 91 -14.97 -7.46 -22.56
N ASP A 92 -15.38 -6.46 -23.35
CA ASP A 92 -14.84 -5.08 -23.34
C ASP A 92 -14.61 -4.45 -21.95
N GLY A 93 -15.46 -4.78 -20.97
CA GLY A 93 -15.34 -4.28 -19.59
C GLY A 93 -14.08 -4.74 -18.82
N ALA A 94 -13.47 -5.87 -19.17
CA ALA A 94 -12.28 -6.36 -18.46
C ALA A 94 -11.01 -5.58 -18.82
N ARG A 95 -10.89 -5.12 -20.07
CA ARG A 95 -9.79 -4.27 -20.52
C ARG A 95 -9.82 -2.92 -19.81
N PHE A 96 -11.00 -2.32 -19.66
CA PHE A 96 -11.18 -1.10 -18.87
C PHE A 96 -10.78 -1.30 -17.40
N ARG A 97 -11.23 -2.39 -16.76
CA ARG A 97 -10.84 -2.72 -15.38
C ARG A 97 -9.33 -2.87 -15.24
N ALA A 98 -8.67 -3.60 -16.14
CA ALA A 98 -7.22 -3.77 -16.09
C ALA A 98 -6.45 -2.45 -16.25
N TRP A 99 -6.90 -1.58 -17.16
CA TRP A 99 -6.35 -0.23 -17.32
C TRP A 99 -6.55 0.62 -16.06
N LEU A 100 -7.76 0.61 -15.50
CA LEU A 100 -8.10 1.37 -14.28
C LEU A 100 -7.29 0.88 -13.07
N THR A 101 -7.17 -0.44 -12.87
CA THR A 101 -6.30 -1.01 -11.83
C THR A 101 -4.85 -0.54 -12.00
N GLY A 102 -4.34 -0.56 -13.24
CA GLY A 102 -3.00 -0.08 -13.56
C GLY A 102 -2.81 1.40 -13.22
N ALA A 103 -3.74 2.26 -13.64
CA ALA A 103 -3.72 3.69 -13.35
C ALA A 103 -3.76 3.98 -11.84
N LEU A 104 -4.62 3.28 -11.10
CA LEU A 104 -4.70 3.40 -9.64
C LEU A 104 -3.41 2.92 -8.97
N CYS A 105 -2.79 1.84 -9.43
CA CYS A 105 -1.49 1.39 -8.92
C CYS A 105 -0.38 2.43 -9.15
N VAL A 106 -0.31 3.03 -10.35
CA VAL A 106 0.66 4.09 -10.65
C VAL A 106 0.42 5.31 -9.77
N LEU A 107 -0.83 5.75 -9.64
CA LEU A 107 -1.19 6.88 -8.79
C LEU A 107 -0.83 6.62 -7.32
N SER A 108 -1.11 5.42 -6.81
CA SER A 108 -0.74 5.03 -5.45
C SER A 108 0.77 4.96 -5.25
N ALA A 109 1.53 4.46 -6.22
CA ALA A 109 2.99 4.43 -6.15
C ALA A 109 3.59 5.84 -6.11
N LEU A 110 3.05 6.76 -6.92
CA LEU A 110 3.43 8.17 -6.91
C LEU A 110 3.10 8.82 -5.56
N ALA A 111 1.93 8.53 -5.00
CA ALA A 111 1.54 9.04 -3.70
C ALA A 111 2.44 8.52 -2.57
N VAL A 112 2.90 7.25 -2.63
CA VAL A 112 3.92 6.72 -1.71
C VAL A 112 5.23 7.50 -1.85
N VAL A 113 5.73 7.72 -3.07
CA VAL A 113 6.96 8.53 -3.29
C VAL A 113 6.79 9.94 -2.74
N TRP A 114 5.65 10.57 -2.98
CA TRP A 114 5.38 11.90 -2.48
C TRP A 114 5.41 11.97 -0.95
N GLN A 115 4.90 10.94 -0.28
CA GLN A 115 4.88 10.84 1.18
C GLN A 115 6.26 10.56 1.80
N THR A 116 7.21 10.02 1.03
CA THR A 116 8.57 9.78 1.52
C THR A 116 9.49 10.97 1.35
N VAL A 117 9.20 11.89 0.44
CA VAL A 117 10.00 13.10 0.22
C VAL A 117 10.28 13.88 1.53
N PRO A 118 9.30 14.13 2.42
CA PRO A 118 9.54 14.86 3.68
C PRO A 118 10.59 14.24 4.59
N VAL A 119 10.82 12.93 4.52
CA VAL A 119 11.84 12.22 5.32
C VAL A 119 13.24 12.79 5.08
N PHE A 120 13.50 13.34 3.90
CA PHE A 120 14.79 13.90 3.51
C PHE A 120 14.84 15.44 3.60
N LEU A 121 13.70 16.11 3.72
CA LEU A 121 13.60 17.57 3.66
C LEU A 121 13.34 18.22 5.03
N VAL A 122 12.70 17.50 5.96
CA VAL A 122 12.22 18.07 7.22
C VAL A 122 12.66 17.20 8.39
N ALA A 123 12.94 17.82 9.54
CA ALA A 123 13.13 17.09 10.78
C ALA A 123 11.85 16.33 11.16
N ALA A 124 12.00 15.13 11.72
CA ALA A 124 10.87 14.28 12.07
C ALA A 124 9.96 14.89 13.15
N CYS A 125 10.53 15.69 14.06
CA CYS A 125 9.83 16.38 15.13
C CYS A 125 10.45 17.77 15.29
N GLY A 126 9.62 18.82 15.29
CA GLY A 126 10.08 20.21 15.39
C GLY A 126 9.02 21.19 14.90
#